data_AF-A0A368TYU3-F1
#
_entry.id   AF-A0A368TYU3-F1
#
_cell.length_a   1.000
_cell.length_b   1.000
_cell.length_c   1.000
_cell.angle_alpha   90.00
_cell.angle_beta   90.00
_cell.angle_gamma   90.00
#
_symmetry.space_group_name_H-M   'P 1'
#
loop_
_entity.id
_entity.type
_entity.pdbx_description
1 polymer ?
#
loop_
_entity_poly.entity_id
_entity_poly.type
_entity_poly.pdbx_seq_one_letter_code
_entity_poly.pdbx_strand_id
1 'polypeptide(L)'
;MFYAYSTGKPQSMDRQTLVSEIAEINFLQDYEPNNQEDLSDLLVLYNAFVRRLEEVGEEWAFSNQRVEGVSRPFGKSVQAIFERTQPMTAFGAEVKRLIKREKIDSLDDMYGLIEQVVVSDNPHDAFDSLIKILDEIAKNATKIGTSQRDYFRSCFRALFSEEFDAFCDVSQCWLQGQELYNTMYGDIE
;
A
#
# COMPACT_ATOMS: atom_id res chain seq x y z
N MET A 1 33.70 8.52 -11.47
CA MET A 1 34.55 9.59 -12.04
C MET A 1 33.77 10.87 -12.28
N PHE A 2 32.65 10.86 -13.02
CA PHE A 2 31.83 12.07 -13.29
C PHE A 2 31.26 12.73 -12.02
N TYR A 3 30.68 11.96 -11.10
CA TYR A 3 30.13 12.51 -9.85
C TYR A 3 31.20 13.06 -8.88
N ALA A 4 32.33 12.35 -8.74
CA ALA A 4 33.45 12.80 -7.93
C ALA A 4 34.11 14.07 -8.51
N TYR A 5 34.09 14.22 -9.84
CA TYR A 5 34.53 15.43 -10.53
C TYR A 5 33.58 16.61 -10.29
N SER A 6 32.25 16.40 -10.33
CA SER A 6 31.27 17.47 -10.13
C SER A 6 31.10 17.90 -8.67
N THR A 7 31.32 17.00 -7.70
CA THR A 7 31.07 17.29 -6.26
C THR A 7 32.33 17.49 -5.43
N GLY A 8 33.52 17.19 -5.97
CA GLY A 8 34.78 17.27 -5.26
C GLY A 8 34.94 16.28 -4.10
N LYS A 9 34.00 15.34 -3.93
CA LYS A 9 34.05 14.31 -2.89
C LYS A 9 34.55 12.98 -3.50
N PRO A 10 35.47 12.25 -2.83
CA PRO A 10 36.04 11.00 -3.35
C PRO A 10 35.08 9.80 -3.28
N GLN A 11 33.80 10.02 -2.96
CA GLN A 11 32.80 8.96 -2.81
C GLN A 11 32.36 8.45 -4.19
N SER A 12 32.40 7.13 -4.37
CA SER A 12 31.73 6.47 -5.49
C SER A 12 30.23 6.50 -5.24
N MET A 13 29.48 7.16 -6.13
CA MET A 13 28.04 7.02 -6.18
C MET A 13 27.69 5.73 -6.92
N ASP A 14 26.85 4.90 -6.30
CA ASP A 14 26.28 3.76 -7.01
C ASP A 14 25.14 4.22 -7.93
N ARG A 15 24.75 3.33 -8.86
CA ARG A 15 23.70 3.62 -9.83
C ARG A 15 22.33 3.83 -9.17
N GLN A 16 22.03 3.13 -8.07
CA GLN A 16 20.74 3.26 -7.38
C GLN A 16 20.59 4.65 -6.75
N THR A 17 21.67 5.16 -6.14
CA THR A 17 21.75 6.49 -5.53
C THR A 17 21.60 7.58 -6.60
N LEU A 18 22.22 7.41 -7.77
CA LEU A 18 22.05 8.37 -8.87
C LEU A 18 20.60 8.42 -9.37
N VAL A 19 19.97 7.26 -9.52
CA VAL A 19 18.58 7.17 -9.96
C VAL A 19 17.64 7.77 -8.91
N SER A 20 17.89 7.56 -7.62
CA SER A 20 17.08 8.16 -6.55
C SER A 20 17.22 9.68 -6.51
N GLU A 21 18.44 10.21 -6.61
CA GLU A 21 18.69 11.66 -6.64
C GLU A 21 18.04 12.33 -7.86
N ILE A 22 18.09 11.68 -9.03
CA ILE A 22 17.37 12.17 -10.22
C ILE A 22 15.86 12.17 -9.98
N ALA A 23 15.32 11.12 -9.35
CA ALA A 23 13.89 11.06 -9.02
C ALA A 23 13.49 12.16 -8.02
N GLU A 24 14.32 12.46 -7.04
CA GLU A 24 14.11 13.57 -6.09
C GLU A 24 14.17 14.94 -6.79
N ILE A 25 15.13 15.14 -7.70
CA ILE A 25 15.21 16.38 -8.48
C ILE A 25 13.96 16.55 -9.36
N ASN A 26 13.52 15.50 -10.04
CA ASN A 26 12.30 15.55 -10.85
C ASN A 26 11.08 15.86 -9.98
N PHE A 27 10.97 15.23 -8.80
CA PHE A 27 9.92 15.54 -7.85
C PHE A 27 9.94 17.01 -7.44
N LEU A 28 11.11 17.58 -7.11
CA LEU A 28 11.23 18.99 -6.73
C LEU A 28 10.94 19.96 -7.88
N GLN A 29 11.20 19.56 -9.13
CA GLN A 29 10.86 20.35 -10.31
C GLN A 29 9.35 20.41 -10.54
N ASP A 30 8.67 19.29 -10.34
CA ASP A 30 7.21 19.17 -10.49
C ASP A 30 6.44 19.64 -9.23
N TYR A 31 7.13 19.87 -8.11
CA TYR A 31 6.51 20.24 -6.84
C TYR A 31 6.06 21.71 -6.85
N GLU A 32 4.76 21.93 -6.91
CA GLU A 32 4.15 23.26 -6.76
C GLU A 32 3.79 23.54 -5.29
N PRO A 33 4.47 24.48 -4.60
CA PRO A 33 4.28 24.72 -3.16
C PRO A 33 2.87 25.14 -2.73
N ASN A 34 2.09 25.69 -3.68
CA ASN A 34 0.74 26.19 -3.44
C ASN A 34 -0.32 25.10 -3.62
N ASN A 35 0.04 23.91 -4.10
CA ASN A 35 -0.90 22.81 -4.31
C ASN A 35 -1.08 21.95 -3.04
N GLN A 36 -1.30 22.61 -1.90
CA GLN A 36 -1.57 21.94 -0.62
C GLN A 36 -2.92 21.20 -0.61
N GLU A 37 -3.82 21.58 -1.53
CA GLU A 37 -5.13 20.96 -1.72
C GLU A 37 -4.98 19.46 -2.08
N ASP A 38 -4.07 19.11 -3.00
CA ASP A 38 -3.82 17.72 -3.41
C ASP A 38 -3.50 16.76 -2.24
N LEU A 39 -2.69 17.20 -1.27
CA LEU A 39 -2.33 16.36 -0.11
C LEU A 39 -3.49 16.26 0.88
N SER A 40 -4.18 17.38 1.13
CA SER A 40 -5.36 17.39 1.98
C SER A 40 -6.43 16.47 1.42
N ASP A 41 -6.71 16.55 0.12
CA ASP A 41 -7.72 15.75 -0.56
C ASP A 41 -7.35 14.27 -0.57
N LEU A 42 -6.07 13.94 -0.77
CA LEU A 42 -5.60 12.57 -0.64
C LEU A 42 -5.79 12.00 0.78
N LEU A 43 -5.60 12.81 1.83
CA LEU A 43 -5.83 12.40 3.21
C LEU A 43 -7.32 12.21 3.51
N VAL A 44 -8.18 13.09 2.99
CA VAL A 44 -9.64 12.94 3.12
C VAL A 44 -10.10 11.68 2.39
N LEU A 45 -9.58 11.42 1.19
CA LEU A 45 -9.83 10.20 0.41
C LEU A 45 -9.38 8.95 1.17
N TYR A 46 -8.17 8.96 1.73
CA TYR A 46 -7.67 7.84 2.53
C TYR A 46 -8.55 7.58 3.76
N ASN A 47 -8.97 8.65 4.45
CA ASN A 47 -9.89 8.51 5.57
C ASN A 47 -11.25 7.94 5.14
N ALA A 48 -11.77 8.32 3.97
CA ALA A 48 -12.99 7.73 3.42
C ALA A 48 -12.80 6.23 3.13
N PHE A 49 -11.64 5.84 2.58
CA PHE A 49 -11.29 4.44 2.39
C PHE A 49 -11.24 3.65 3.71
N VAL A 50 -10.59 4.19 4.75
CA VAL A 50 -10.54 3.52 6.06
C VAL A 50 -11.92 3.35 6.67
N ARG A 51 -12.77 4.38 6.61
CA ARG A 51 -14.16 4.30 7.08
C ARG A 51 -14.94 3.24 6.32
N ARG A 52 -14.76 3.17 5.00
CA ARG A 52 -15.39 2.14 4.20
C ARG A 52 -14.96 0.74 4.65
N LEU A 53 -13.67 0.54 4.92
CA LEU A 53 -13.16 -0.73 5.45
C LEU A 53 -13.70 -1.07 6.84
N GLU A 54 -13.92 -0.07 7.70
CA GLU A 54 -14.55 -0.26 9.01
C GLU A 54 -16.02 -0.68 8.88
N GLU A 55 -16.76 -0.06 7.96
CA GLU A 55 -18.16 -0.39 7.67
C GLU A 55 -18.31 -1.83 7.17
N VAL A 56 -17.53 -2.22 6.17
CA VAL A 56 -17.58 -3.59 5.62
C VAL A 56 -16.92 -4.62 6.53
N GLY A 57 -16.12 -4.17 7.51
CA GLY A 57 -15.42 -5.02 8.46
C GLY A 57 -16.23 -5.44 9.68
N GLU A 58 -17.49 -5.02 9.81
CA GLU A 58 -18.43 -5.43 10.88
C GLU A 58 -17.79 -5.44 12.29
N GLU A 59 -17.15 -4.33 12.68
CA GLU A 59 -16.47 -4.20 13.99
C GLU A 59 -15.36 -5.24 14.24
N TRP A 60 -14.64 -5.64 13.17
CA TRP A 60 -13.53 -6.56 13.32
C TRP A 60 -12.51 -6.09 14.37
N ALA A 61 -12.26 -6.98 15.32
CA ALA A 61 -11.20 -6.86 16.31
C ALA A 61 -10.39 -8.14 16.38
N PHE A 62 -9.07 -7.99 16.53
CA PHE A 62 -8.15 -9.10 16.61
C PHE A 62 -8.42 -9.97 17.85
N SER A 63 -8.53 -11.28 17.63
CA SER A 63 -8.65 -12.28 18.68
C SER A 63 -7.60 -13.37 18.51
N ASN A 64 -6.80 -13.60 19.54
CA ASN A 64 -5.82 -14.70 19.60
C ASN A 64 -6.46 -16.09 19.41
N GLN A 65 -7.77 -16.22 19.61
CA GLN A 65 -8.48 -17.49 19.41
C GLN A 65 -8.77 -17.80 17.94
N ARG A 66 -8.94 -16.77 17.08
CA ARG A 66 -9.19 -16.95 15.64
C ARG A 66 -7.90 -16.93 14.82
N VAL A 67 -6.94 -16.13 15.25
CA VAL A 67 -5.64 -15.96 14.59
C VAL A 67 -4.55 -16.58 15.44
N GLU A 68 -4.45 -17.91 15.38
CA GLU A 68 -3.39 -18.65 16.07
C GLU A 68 -2.01 -18.36 15.44
N GLY A 69 -0.96 -18.38 16.26
CA GLY A 69 0.43 -18.23 15.81
C GLY A 69 0.93 -16.79 15.64
N VAL A 70 0.05 -15.79 15.74
CA VAL A 70 0.41 -14.36 15.68
C VAL A 70 0.54 -13.80 17.09
N SER A 71 1.79 -13.62 17.55
CA SER A 71 2.06 -13.10 18.90
C SER A 71 1.95 -11.57 19.01
N ARG A 72 2.22 -10.86 17.91
CA ARG A 72 2.21 -9.40 17.83
C ARG A 72 1.51 -8.97 16.53
N PRO A 73 0.18 -8.80 16.54
CA PRO A 73 -0.56 -8.46 15.33
C PRO A 73 -0.14 -7.09 14.81
N PHE A 74 -0.19 -6.93 13.49
CA PHE A 74 0.08 -5.64 12.85
C PHE A 74 -0.89 -4.56 13.33
N GLY A 75 -2.17 -4.88 13.54
CA GLY A 75 -3.16 -4.00 14.17
C GLY A 75 -4.21 -4.83 14.89
N LYS A 76 -4.89 -4.23 15.87
CA LYS A 76 -5.92 -4.92 16.67
C LYS A 76 -7.36 -4.61 16.22
N SER A 77 -7.52 -3.63 15.35
CA SER A 77 -8.77 -3.23 14.71
C SER A 77 -8.46 -2.77 13.29
N VAL A 78 -9.47 -2.65 12.43
CA VAL A 78 -9.31 -2.11 11.07
C VAL A 78 -8.62 -0.74 11.15
N GLN A 79 -9.13 0.16 11.98
CA GLN A 79 -8.50 1.46 12.26
C GLN A 79 -7.01 1.34 12.58
N ALA A 80 -6.63 0.49 13.54
CA ALA A 80 -5.25 0.36 14.01
C ALA A 80 -4.30 -0.24 12.96
N ILE A 81 -4.83 -0.95 11.95
CA ILE A 81 -4.06 -1.41 10.78
C ILE A 81 -3.77 -0.20 9.89
N PHE A 82 -4.83 0.54 9.50
CA PHE A 82 -4.73 1.58 8.48
C PHE A 82 -4.25 2.95 8.99
N GLU A 83 -4.18 3.18 10.30
CA GLU A 83 -3.47 4.34 10.89
C GLU A 83 -1.94 4.27 10.69
N ARG A 84 -1.41 3.10 10.32
CA ARG A 84 0.03 2.91 10.14
C ARG A 84 0.52 3.52 8.83
N THR A 85 1.79 3.95 8.84
CA THR A 85 2.42 4.58 7.68
C THR A 85 2.52 3.64 6.46
N GLN A 86 2.66 2.33 6.68
CA GLN A 86 2.81 1.34 5.61
C GLN A 86 1.61 1.34 4.64
N PRO A 87 0.36 1.10 5.09
CA PRO A 87 -0.80 1.18 4.19
C PRO A 87 -1.02 2.59 3.64
N MET A 88 -0.85 3.65 4.45
CA MET A 88 -1.08 5.02 3.99
C MET A 88 -0.15 5.42 2.81
N THR A 89 1.15 5.11 2.92
CA THR A 89 2.12 5.41 1.85
C THR A 89 1.91 4.55 0.61
N ALA A 90 1.54 3.28 0.80
CA ALA A 90 1.21 2.38 -0.30
C ALA A 90 -0.07 2.82 -1.05
N PHE A 91 -1.08 3.31 -0.34
CA PHE A 91 -2.31 3.83 -0.93
C PHE A 91 -2.04 5.04 -1.82
N GLY A 92 -1.33 6.05 -1.31
CA GLY A 92 -0.97 7.23 -2.10
C GLY A 92 -0.12 6.89 -3.33
N ALA A 93 0.80 5.93 -3.20
CA ALA A 93 1.60 5.45 -4.33
C ALA A 93 0.74 4.79 -5.42
N GLU A 94 -0.27 4.00 -5.03
CA GLU A 94 -1.13 3.30 -5.97
C GLU A 94 -2.14 4.24 -6.63
N VAL A 95 -2.76 5.17 -5.89
CA VAL A 95 -3.62 6.22 -6.45
C VAL A 95 -2.87 7.02 -7.51
N LYS A 96 -1.64 7.50 -7.21
CA LYS A 96 -0.83 8.22 -8.19
C LYS A 96 -0.48 7.35 -9.40
N ARG A 97 -0.30 6.03 -9.22
CA ARG A 97 -0.05 5.09 -10.31
C ARG A 97 -1.26 4.96 -11.23
N LEU A 98 -2.47 4.88 -10.67
CA LEU A 98 -3.72 4.79 -11.43
C LEU A 98 -3.93 6.05 -12.28
N ILE A 99 -3.74 7.25 -11.69
CA ILE A 99 -3.78 8.53 -12.41
C ILE A 99 -2.75 8.53 -13.55
N LYS A 100 -1.48 8.17 -13.27
CA LYS A 100 -0.42 8.12 -14.29
C LYS A 100 -0.67 7.12 -15.42
N ARG A 101 -1.53 6.12 -15.19
CA ARG A 101 -1.90 5.11 -16.18
C ARG A 101 -3.23 5.41 -16.87
N GLU A 102 -3.81 6.58 -16.61
CA GLU A 102 -5.10 7.00 -17.18
C GLU A 102 -6.21 5.97 -16.88
N LYS A 103 -6.12 5.31 -15.72
CA LYS A 103 -7.16 4.39 -15.22
C LYS A 103 -8.23 5.12 -14.41
N ILE A 104 -7.87 6.27 -13.88
CA ILE A 104 -8.73 7.27 -13.23
C ILE A 104 -8.22 8.64 -13.68
N ASP A 105 -9.12 9.61 -13.79
CA ASP A 105 -8.76 10.97 -14.22
C ASP A 105 -8.45 11.86 -13.00
N SER A 106 -9.05 11.55 -11.85
CA SER A 106 -9.04 12.41 -10.66
C SER A 106 -9.11 11.62 -9.35
N LEU A 107 -8.95 12.32 -8.21
CA LEU A 107 -9.25 11.77 -6.89
C LEU A 107 -10.76 11.54 -6.69
N ASP A 108 -11.62 12.26 -7.41
CA ASP A 108 -13.08 12.09 -7.35
C ASP A 108 -13.51 10.70 -7.87
N ASP A 109 -12.86 10.22 -8.93
CA ASP A 109 -13.10 8.87 -9.45
C ASP A 109 -12.76 7.78 -8.41
N MET A 110 -11.74 8.04 -7.58
CA MET A 110 -11.38 7.12 -6.49
C MET A 110 -12.44 7.05 -5.40
N TYR A 111 -13.16 8.14 -5.12
CA TYR A 111 -14.30 8.06 -4.18
C TYR A 111 -15.35 7.08 -4.68
N GLY A 112 -15.68 7.12 -5.97
CA GLY A 112 -16.64 6.18 -6.57
C GLY A 112 -16.16 4.72 -6.52
N LEU A 113 -14.85 4.46 -6.66
CA LEU A 113 -14.29 3.12 -6.48
C LEU A 113 -14.32 2.66 -5.02
N ILE A 114 -14.03 3.56 -4.08
CA ILE A 114 -14.08 3.25 -2.64
C ILE A 114 -15.50 2.85 -2.24
N GLU A 115 -16.54 3.56 -2.70
CA GLU A 115 -17.94 3.23 -2.39
C GLU A 115 -18.34 1.81 -2.84
N GLN A 116 -17.72 1.31 -3.91
CA GLN A 116 -17.96 -0.03 -4.45
C GLN A 116 -17.24 -1.14 -3.69
N VAL A 117 -16.30 -0.80 -2.79
CA VAL A 117 -15.55 -1.79 -2.00
C VAL A 117 -16.51 -2.59 -1.12
N VAL A 118 -16.42 -3.92 -1.20
CA VAL A 118 -17.21 -4.89 -0.44
C VAL A 118 -16.31 -5.98 0.15
N VAL A 119 -16.90 -6.76 1.06
CA VAL A 119 -16.35 -8.04 1.52
C VAL A 119 -17.35 -9.10 1.04
N SER A 120 -16.93 -10.00 0.14
CA SER A 120 -17.80 -11.09 -0.35
C SER A 120 -17.90 -12.26 0.62
N ASP A 121 -16.81 -12.53 1.35
CA ASP A 121 -16.72 -13.57 2.36
C ASP A 121 -17.08 -13.04 3.77
N ASN A 122 -16.82 -13.85 4.81
CA ASN A 122 -16.95 -13.39 6.18
C ASN A 122 -15.93 -12.26 6.47
N PRO A 123 -16.38 -11.07 6.94
CA PRO A 123 -15.49 -9.96 7.27
C PRO A 123 -14.37 -10.33 8.26
N HIS A 124 -14.68 -11.17 9.25
CA HIS A 124 -13.66 -11.60 10.20
C HIS A 124 -12.57 -12.44 9.55
N ASP A 125 -12.94 -13.37 8.68
CA ASP A 125 -11.97 -14.22 7.99
C ASP A 125 -11.09 -13.41 7.04
N ALA A 126 -11.66 -12.41 6.36
CA ALA A 126 -10.91 -11.50 5.48
C ALA A 126 -9.80 -10.75 6.25
N PHE A 127 -10.15 -10.08 7.35
CA PHE A 127 -9.18 -9.33 8.15
C PHE A 127 -8.24 -10.22 8.97
N ASP A 128 -8.71 -11.39 9.42
CA ASP A 128 -7.84 -12.40 10.05
C ASP A 128 -6.78 -12.91 9.06
N SER A 129 -7.14 -13.09 7.77
CA SER A 129 -6.21 -13.46 6.70
C SER A 129 -5.17 -12.37 6.46
N LEU A 130 -5.60 -11.10 6.38
CA LEU A 130 -4.68 -9.95 6.29
C LEU A 130 -3.64 -9.96 7.42
N ILE A 131 -4.07 -10.20 8.67
CA ILE A 131 -3.14 -10.25 9.80
C ILE A 131 -2.13 -11.40 9.70
N LYS A 132 -2.57 -12.58 9.27
CA LYS A 132 -1.69 -13.74 9.07
C LYS A 132 -0.62 -13.45 8.01
N ILE A 133 -1.02 -12.87 6.88
CA ILE A 133 -0.10 -12.51 5.79
C ILE A 133 0.92 -11.47 6.25
N LEU A 134 0.47 -10.43 6.98
CA LEU A 134 1.37 -9.39 7.50
C LEU A 134 2.37 -9.92 8.54
N ASP A 135 1.96 -10.89 9.36
CA ASP A 135 2.84 -11.57 10.32
C ASP A 135 3.87 -12.46 9.59
N GLU A 136 3.47 -13.18 8.56
CA GLU A 136 4.37 -13.96 7.70
C GLU A 136 5.42 -13.06 7.02
N ILE A 137 4.99 -11.97 6.40
CA ILE A 137 5.89 -10.99 5.79
C ILE A 137 6.86 -10.43 6.83
N ALA A 138 6.38 -10.11 8.04
CA ALA A 138 7.23 -9.59 9.11
C ALA A 138 8.29 -10.60 9.58
N LYS A 139 8.00 -11.90 9.52
CA LYS A 139 8.93 -12.97 9.87
C LYS A 139 10.00 -13.21 8.79
N ASN A 140 9.63 -13.05 7.52
CA ASN A 140 10.49 -13.43 6.38
C ASN A 140 11.26 -12.25 5.76
N ALA A 141 10.81 -11.01 5.96
CA ALA A 141 11.38 -9.85 5.30
C ALA A 141 12.67 -9.32 5.98
N THR A 142 13.71 -9.08 5.18
CA THR A 142 14.93 -8.37 5.62
C THR A 142 14.63 -6.93 6.07
N LYS A 143 13.66 -6.27 5.43
CA LYS A 143 13.19 -4.92 5.76
C LYS A 143 11.67 -4.89 5.87
N ILE A 144 11.17 -5.30 7.03
CA ILE A 144 9.73 -5.46 7.34
C ILE A 144 8.87 -4.31 6.80
N GLY A 145 9.23 -3.06 7.11
CA GLY A 145 8.44 -1.90 6.70
C GLY A 145 8.41 -1.67 5.18
N THR A 146 9.45 -2.06 4.45
CA THR A 146 9.47 -1.99 2.97
C THR A 146 8.57 -3.07 2.39
N SER A 147 8.75 -4.32 2.82
CA SER A 147 7.94 -5.45 2.35
C SER A 147 6.45 -5.27 2.63
N GLN A 148 6.09 -4.74 3.80
CA GLN A 148 4.69 -4.42 4.11
C GLN A 148 4.11 -3.34 3.18
N ARG A 149 4.88 -2.31 2.79
CA ARG A 149 4.43 -1.31 1.82
C ARG A 149 4.21 -1.93 0.44
N ASP A 150 5.11 -2.80 0.00
CA ASP A 150 4.97 -3.47 -1.30
C ASP A 150 3.79 -4.43 -1.34
N TYR A 151 3.53 -5.13 -0.23
CA TYR A 151 2.33 -5.95 -0.09
C TYR A 151 1.06 -5.10 -0.12
N PHE A 152 0.96 -4.04 0.69
CA PHE A 152 -0.22 -3.16 0.65
C PHE A 152 -0.42 -2.53 -0.73
N ARG A 153 0.66 -2.14 -1.41
CA ARG A 153 0.57 -1.62 -2.78
C ARG A 153 0.03 -2.67 -3.75
N SER A 154 0.44 -3.93 -3.59
CA SER A 154 -0.08 -5.05 -4.39
C SER A 154 -1.55 -5.30 -4.12
N CYS A 155 -1.97 -5.20 -2.86
CA CYS A 155 -3.38 -5.29 -2.47
C CYS A 155 -4.20 -4.16 -3.10
N PHE A 156 -3.81 -2.90 -2.92
CA PHE A 156 -4.54 -1.77 -3.51
C PHE A 156 -4.57 -1.82 -5.04
N ARG A 157 -3.50 -2.34 -5.66
CA ARG A 157 -3.49 -2.62 -7.09
C ARG A 157 -4.55 -3.66 -7.48
N ALA A 158 -4.69 -4.74 -6.74
CA ALA A 158 -5.69 -5.76 -6.98
C ALA A 158 -7.12 -5.21 -6.74
N LEU A 159 -7.29 -4.42 -5.68
CA LEU A 159 -8.58 -3.86 -5.27
C LEU A 159 -9.14 -2.85 -6.27
N PHE A 160 -8.29 -1.99 -6.84
CA PHE A 160 -8.74 -0.84 -7.66
C PHE A 160 -8.50 -1.02 -9.17
N SER A 161 -8.25 -2.23 -9.64
CA SER A 161 -8.04 -2.49 -11.07
C SER A 161 -8.93 -3.63 -11.54
N GLU A 162 -9.79 -3.32 -12.50
CA GLU A 162 -10.74 -4.26 -13.15
C GLU A 162 -10.05 -5.46 -13.83
N GLU A 163 -8.73 -5.37 -14.04
CA GLU A 163 -7.91 -6.47 -14.57
C GLU A 163 -7.76 -7.66 -13.60
N PHE A 164 -8.14 -7.49 -12.33
CA PHE A 164 -7.99 -8.50 -11.29
C PHE A 164 -9.35 -9.01 -10.81
N ASP A 165 -9.41 -10.30 -10.47
CA ASP A 165 -10.60 -10.92 -9.89
C ASP A 165 -11.01 -10.31 -8.55
N ALA A 166 -10.07 -9.72 -7.81
CA ALA A 166 -10.32 -9.02 -6.55
C ALA A 166 -10.83 -7.58 -6.69
N PHE A 167 -11.23 -7.15 -7.90
CA PHE A 167 -11.70 -5.78 -8.10
C PHE A 167 -12.88 -5.45 -7.17
N CYS A 168 -12.70 -4.42 -6.35
CA CYS A 168 -13.61 -3.97 -5.28
C CYS A 168 -13.93 -5.02 -4.20
N ASP A 169 -13.19 -6.12 -4.11
CA ASP A 169 -13.41 -7.19 -3.12
C ASP A 169 -12.23 -7.31 -2.15
N VAL A 170 -12.46 -6.93 -0.90
CA VAL A 170 -11.47 -6.95 0.18
C VAL A 170 -10.99 -8.37 0.50
N SER A 171 -11.89 -9.36 0.49
CA SER A 171 -11.56 -10.74 0.87
C SER A 171 -10.55 -11.34 -0.11
N GLN A 172 -10.82 -11.15 -1.40
CA GLN A 172 -9.96 -11.64 -2.48
C GLN A 172 -8.69 -10.79 -2.62
N CYS A 173 -8.79 -9.48 -2.35
CA CYS A 173 -7.68 -8.53 -2.49
C CYS A 173 -6.48 -8.88 -1.62
N TRP A 174 -6.69 -9.33 -0.38
CA TRP A 174 -5.57 -9.70 0.50
C TRP A 174 -4.80 -10.91 -0.02
N LEU A 175 -5.51 -11.92 -0.53
CA LEU A 175 -4.91 -13.13 -1.07
C LEU A 175 -4.20 -12.84 -2.40
N GLN A 176 -4.87 -12.18 -3.34
CA GLN A 176 -4.28 -11.82 -4.63
C GLN A 176 -3.12 -10.84 -4.47
N GLY A 177 -3.21 -9.93 -3.50
CA GLY A 177 -2.10 -9.06 -3.11
C GLY A 177 -0.87 -9.82 -2.61
N GLN A 178 -1.08 -10.93 -1.89
CA GLN A 178 0.01 -11.82 -1.46
C GLN A 178 0.65 -12.53 -2.65
N GLU A 179 -0.13 -13.02 -3.61
CA GLU A 179 0.38 -13.65 -4.83
C GLU A 179 1.23 -12.68 -5.66
N LEU A 180 0.73 -11.45 -5.86
CA LEU A 180 1.45 -10.38 -6.54
C LEU A 180 2.73 -9.98 -5.81
N TYR A 181 2.67 -9.89 -4.49
CA TYR A 181 3.85 -9.64 -3.65
C TYR A 181 4.87 -10.77 -3.83
N ASN A 182 4.46 -12.02 -3.70
CA ASN A 182 5.35 -13.17 -3.86
C ASN A 182 5.98 -13.21 -5.27
N THR A 183 5.24 -12.85 -6.31
CA THR A 183 5.77 -12.76 -7.69
C THR A 183 6.85 -11.68 -7.84
N MET A 184 6.79 -10.60 -7.06
CA MET A 184 7.84 -9.58 -7.06
C MET A 184 9.10 -10.03 -6.29
N TYR A 185 8.96 -10.99 -5.39
CA TYR A 185 9.99 -11.40 -4.43
C TYR A 185 10.49 -12.85 -4.60
N GLY A 186 9.84 -13.67 -5.41
CA GLY A 186 10.33 -14.98 -5.90
C GLY A 186 10.86 -14.83 -7.32
N ASP A 187 12.04 -15.31 -7.68
CA ASP A 187 12.74 -16.54 -7.27
C ASP A 187 13.46 -16.53 -5.91
N ILE A 188 12.96 -17.33 -4.95
CA ILE A 188 13.79 -18.00 -3.95
C ILE A 188 13.21 -19.42 -3.78
N GLU A 189 13.63 -20.33 -4.65
CA GLU A 189 13.62 -21.79 -4.39
C GLU A 189 14.78 -22.18 -3.46
#